data_AF-A0A7G2TMG7-F1
#
_entry.id   AF-A0A7G2TMG7-F1
#
_cell.length_a   1.000
_cell.length_b   1.000
_cell.length_c   1.000
_cell.angle_alpha   90.00
_cell.angle_beta   90.00
_cell.angle_gamma   90.00
#
_symmetry.space_group_name_H-M   'P 1'
#
loop_
_entity.id
_entity.type
_entity.pdbx_description
1 polymer ?
#
loop_
_entity_poly.entity_id
_entity_poly.type
_entity_poly.pdbx_seq_one_letter_code
_entity_poly.pdbx_strand_id
1 'polypeptide(L)'
;MSQIEELQSRMSRALDRIAKGVEALSAAPPSAPAPEPQPEAAPGPATAVDTSWAEAAEEAAAEAAAEIARLRNALDEEKMANSQLEERVKTLRSRLEEAQAAPAAPMVSDAALMERVEAQRESMAALDAEMQRLKTANDMLRKTCEEMRGALQDNVGEPHLVNKAMLAELEALRAARAAEEAEIRAVLGAMAPLLSEAAGDDVSHGDEETVQ
;
A
#
# COMPACT_ATOMS: atom_id res chain seq x y z
N MET A 1 -10.42 -9.02 0.83
CA MET A 1 -11.79 -9.50 0.53
C MET A 1 -12.33 -10.42 1.63
N SER A 2 -11.65 -11.53 2.00
CA SER A 2 -12.14 -12.49 3.02
C SER A 2 -12.41 -11.91 4.42
N GLN A 3 -11.64 -10.92 4.89
CA GLN A 3 -11.86 -10.30 6.21
C GLN A 3 -13.17 -9.49 6.31
N ILE A 4 -13.66 -8.96 5.18
CA ILE A 4 -14.91 -8.18 5.15
C ILE A 4 -16.12 -9.11 5.26
N GLU A 5 -16.07 -10.27 4.61
CA GLU A 5 -17.13 -11.29 4.67
C GLU A 5 -17.24 -11.92 6.06
N GLU A 6 -16.11 -12.14 6.75
CA GLU A 6 -16.08 -12.64 8.12
C GLU A 6 -16.69 -11.63 9.11
N LEU A 7 -16.37 -10.33 8.95
CA LEU A 7 -16.96 -9.26 9.75
C LEU A 7 -18.47 -9.13 9.52
N GLN A 8 -18.92 -9.22 8.26
CA GLN A 8 -20.35 -9.19 7.93
C GLN A 8 -21.11 -10.37 8.54
N SER A 9 -20.57 -11.59 8.45
CA SER A 9 -21.17 -12.79 9.07
C SER A 9 -21.28 -12.66 10.59
N ARG A 10 -20.28 -12.06 11.23
CA ARG A 10 -20.24 -11.84 12.68
C ARG A 10 -21.25 -10.76 13.12
N MET A 11 -21.40 -9.69 12.35
CA MET A 11 -22.40 -8.64 12.58
C MET A 11 -23.83 -9.18 12.47
N SER A 12 -24.15 -9.95 11.44
CA SER A 12 -25.50 -10.52 11.28
C SER A 12 -25.87 -11.43 12.45
N ARG A 13 -24.94 -12.29 12.91
CA ARG A 13 -25.18 -13.15 14.08
C ARG A 13 -25.36 -12.36 15.39
N ALA A 14 -24.67 -11.22 15.54
CA ALA A 14 -24.83 -10.36 16.69
C ALA A 14 -26.21 -9.70 16.70
N LEU A 15 -26.67 -9.20 15.55
CA LEU A 15 -27.99 -8.59 15.39
C LEU A 15 -29.13 -9.59 15.65
N ASP A 16 -29.02 -10.83 15.16
CA ASP A 16 -30.02 -11.87 15.41
C ASP A 16 -30.14 -12.22 16.91
N ARG A 17 -29.01 -12.20 17.64
CA ARG A 17 -29.00 -12.46 19.08
C ARG A 17 -29.67 -11.31 19.86
N ILE A 18 -29.44 -10.07 19.43
CA ILE A 18 -30.06 -8.88 20.03
C ILE A 18 -31.58 -8.91 19.78
N ALA A 19 -32.01 -9.20 18.55
CA ALA A 19 -33.43 -9.32 18.21
C ALA A 19 -34.15 -10.35 19.10
N LYS A 20 -33.55 -11.52 19.29
CA LYS A 20 -34.07 -12.56 20.20
C LYS A 20 -34.11 -12.12 21.66
N GLY A 21 -33.12 -11.35 22.11
CA GLY A 21 -33.09 -10.79 23.48
C GLY A 21 -34.19 -9.76 23.71
N VAL A 22 -34.48 -8.92 22.71
CA VAL A 22 -35.56 -7.93 22.76
C VAL A 22 -36.93 -8.61 22.76
N GLU A 23 -37.12 -9.65 21.95
CA GLU A 23 -38.35 -10.45 21.97
C GLU A 23 -38.57 -11.14 23.33
N ALA A 24 -37.52 -11.68 23.95
CA ALA A 24 -37.61 -12.29 25.28
C ALA A 24 -38.00 -11.28 26.37
N LEU A 25 -37.50 -10.03 26.27
CA LEU A 25 -37.85 -8.97 27.20
C LEU A 25 -39.27 -8.44 26.98
N SER A 26 -39.72 -8.41 25.72
CA SER A 26 -41.10 -8.05 25.34
C SER A 26 -42.12 -9.14 25.69
N ALA A 27 -41.71 -10.41 25.65
CA ALA A 27 -42.54 -11.56 25.99
C ALA A 27 -42.57 -11.88 27.50
N ALA A 28 -41.81 -11.14 28.32
CA ALA A 28 -41.90 -11.25 29.77
C ALA A 28 -43.30 -10.76 30.22
N PRO A 29 -44.11 -11.62 30.88
CA PRO A 29 -45.47 -11.24 31.25
C PRO A 29 -45.46 -10.12 32.31
N PRO A 30 -46.44 -9.20 32.30
CA PRO A 30 -46.63 -8.26 33.39
C PRO A 30 -46.94 -9.05 34.68
N SER A 31 -46.32 -8.63 35.78
CA SER A 31 -46.59 -9.17 37.12
C SER A 31 -48.10 -9.26 37.36
N ALA A 32 -48.58 -10.44 37.78
CA ALA A 32 -50.01 -10.72 37.92
C ALA A 32 -50.70 -9.72 38.87
N PRO A 33 -51.95 -9.32 38.60
CA PRO A 33 -52.70 -8.47 39.52
C PRO A 33 -53.04 -9.27 40.78
N ALA A 34 -52.82 -8.67 41.95
CA ALA A 34 -53.25 -9.20 43.24
C ALA A 34 -54.77 -9.44 43.24
N PRO A 35 -55.26 -10.51 43.89
CA PRO A 35 -56.69 -10.83 43.90
C PRO A 35 -57.51 -9.80 44.68
N GLU A 36 -58.66 -9.41 44.12
CA GLU A 36 -59.64 -8.49 44.73
C GLU A 36 -60.24 -9.06 46.04
N PRO A 37 -60.45 -8.25 47.08
CA PRO A 37 -61.12 -8.68 48.30
C PRO A 37 -62.64 -8.42 48.24
N GLN A 38 -63.43 -9.35 48.78
CA GLN A 38 -64.86 -9.16 49.11
C GLN A 38 -65.09 -9.41 50.63
N PRO A 39 -66.18 -8.87 51.21
CA PRO A 39 -66.11 -7.88 52.29
C PRO A 39 -66.59 -8.40 53.65
N GLU A 40 -66.08 -7.86 54.76
CA GLU A 40 -66.86 -7.71 56.01
C GLU A 40 -66.17 -6.84 57.07
N ALA A 41 -66.97 -5.94 57.67
CA ALA A 41 -66.88 -5.32 59.00
C ALA A 41 -65.70 -4.40 59.39
N ALA A 42 -66.01 -3.11 59.58
CA ALA A 42 -65.20 -2.09 60.25
C ALA A 42 -65.30 -2.18 61.80
N PRO A 43 -64.57 -1.35 62.58
CA PRO A 43 -63.12 -1.12 62.60
C PRO A 43 -62.53 -1.29 64.02
N GLY A 44 -61.23 -1.56 64.13
CA GLY A 44 -60.46 -1.52 65.39
C GLY A 44 -59.03 -1.02 65.13
N PRO A 45 -58.39 -0.27 66.04
CA PRO A 45 -57.25 0.57 65.70
C PRO A 45 -55.99 -0.25 65.43
N ALA A 46 -55.21 0.24 64.48
CA ALA A 46 -53.92 -0.25 64.04
C ALA A 46 -52.98 -0.57 65.21
N THR A 47 -52.20 -1.65 65.08
CA THR A 47 -50.73 -1.62 64.90
C THR A 47 -50.12 -2.99 65.23
N ALA A 48 -49.71 -3.70 64.18
CA ALA A 48 -48.57 -4.62 64.15
C ALA A 48 -48.46 -5.11 62.70
N VAL A 49 -48.28 -4.17 61.76
CA VAL A 49 -47.77 -4.55 60.43
C VAL A 49 -46.29 -4.78 60.62
N ASP A 50 -45.86 -5.97 60.21
CA ASP A 50 -44.51 -6.50 60.21
C ASP A 50 -43.48 -5.45 59.72
N THR A 51 -42.93 -4.66 60.65
CA THR A 51 -41.94 -3.60 60.36
C THR A 51 -40.69 -4.16 59.70
N SER A 52 -40.43 -5.47 59.88
CA SER A 52 -39.36 -6.20 59.22
C SER A 52 -39.49 -6.26 57.70
N TRP A 53 -40.72 -6.32 57.14
CA TRP A 53 -40.92 -6.35 55.69
C TRP A 53 -40.87 -4.96 55.07
N ALA A 54 -41.26 -3.92 55.82
CA ALA A 54 -41.16 -2.53 55.38
C ALA A 54 -39.70 -2.03 55.40
N GLU A 55 -38.94 -2.37 56.45
CA GLU A 55 -37.51 -2.08 56.53
C GLU A 55 -36.71 -2.84 55.47
N ALA A 56 -37.02 -4.13 55.24
CA ALA A 56 -36.40 -4.91 54.16
C ALA A 56 -36.75 -4.38 52.76
N ALA A 57 -37.95 -3.84 52.56
CA ALA A 57 -38.35 -3.21 51.30
C ALA A 57 -37.66 -1.85 51.09
N GLU A 58 -37.44 -1.07 52.15
CA GLU A 58 -36.69 0.18 52.11
C GLU A 58 -35.20 -0.05 51.86
N GLU A 59 -34.61 -1.08 52.47
CA GLU A 59 -33.22 -1.49 52.25
C GLU A 59 -33.02 -2.02 50.82
N ALA A 60 -33.94 -2.85 50.30
CA ALA A 60 -33.92 -3.31 48.91
C ALA A 60 -34.12 -2.15 47.90
N ALA A 61 -34.95 -1.15 48.25
CA ALA A 61 -35.12 0.05 47.44
C ALA A 61 -33.87 0.95 47.47
N ALA A 62 -33.19 1.04 48.62
CA ALA A 62 -31.92 1.76 48.75
C ALA A 62 -30.78 1.06 47.99
N GLU A 63 -30.71 -0.27 48.02
CA GLU A 63 -29.78 -1.08 47.22
C GLU A 63 -30.05 -0.93 45.72
N ALA A 64 -31.32 -0.98 45.29
CA ALA A 64 -31.70 -0.74 43.91
C ALA A 64 -31.37 0.69 43.45
N ALA A 65 -31.58 1.69 44.31
CA ALA A 65 -31.22 3.07 44.04
C ALA A 65 -29.69 3.26 43.93
N ALA A 66 -28.92 2.57 44.79
CA ALA A 66 -27.46 2.57 44.73
C ALA A 66 -26.94 1.90 43.45
N GLU A 67 -27.54 0.78 43.03
CA GLU A 67 -27.17 0.10 41.79
C GLU A 67 -27.55 0.93 40.55
N ILE A 68 -28.71 1.60 40.56
CA ILE A 68 -29.09 2.54 39.49
C ILE A 68 -28.08 3.71 39.41
N ALA A 69 -27.63 4.24 40.55
CA ALA A 69 -26.62 5.29 40.58
C ALA A 69 -25.28 4.80 40.02
N ARG A 70 -24.87 3.58 40.38
CA ARG A 70 -23.65 2.94 39.87
C ARG A 70 -23.70 2.71 38.35
N LEU A 71 -24.82 2.17 37.85
CA LEU A 71 -25.02 1.92 36.42
C LEU A 71 -25.07 3.22 35.61
N ARG A 72 -25.64 4.30 36.17
CA ARG A 72 -25.61 5.63 35.54
C ARG A 72 -24.19 6.16 35.42
N ASN A 73 -23.39 6.07 36.48
CA ASN A 73 -21.99 6.49 36.44
C ASN A 73 -21.19 5.69 35.40
N ALA A 74 -21.35 4.36 35.35
CA ALA A 74 -20.70 3.52 34.35
C ALA A 74 -21.15 3.86 32.92
N LEU A 75 -22.44 4.16 32.72
CA LEU A 75 -22.97 4.58 31.42
C LEU A 75 -22.37 5.92 30.97
N ASP A 76 -22.20 6.87 31.90
CA ASP A 76 -21.62 8.17 31.59
C ASP A 76 -20.11 8.05 31.30
N GLU A 77 -19.38 7.20 32.02
CA GLU A 77 -17.98 6.86 31.72
C GLU A 77 -17.82 6.23 30.32
N GLU A 78 -18.67 5.26 29.97
CA GLU A 78 -18.63 4.62 28.65
C GLU A 78 -19.00 5.58 27.52
N LYS A 79 -19.95 6.50 27.73
CA LYS A 79 -20.28 7.54 26.75
C LYS A 79 -19.10 8.49 26.52
N MET A 80 -18.37 8.85 27.58
CA MET A 80 -17.17 9.68 27.47
C MET A 80 -16.02 8.94 26.77
N ALA A 81 -15.87 7.63 26.99
CA ALA A 81 -14.91 6.83 26.25
C ALA A 81 -15.29 6.70 24.76
N ASN A 82 -16.58 6.55 24.47
CA ASN A 82 -17.10 6.45 23.11
C ASN A 82 -16.85 7.74 22.32
N SER A 83 -17.18 8.91 22.89
CA SER A 83 -16.93 10.20 22.22
C SER A 83 -15.45 10.42 21.91
N GLN A 84 -14.55 10.06 22.82
CA GLN A 84 -13.09 10.12 22.59
C GLN A 84 -12.64 9.17 21.47
N LEU A 85 -13.21 7.97 21.39
CA LEU A 85 -12.91 7.02 20.32
C LEU A 85 -13.45 7.49 18.98
N GLU A 86 -14.63 8.09 18.93
CA GLU A 86 -15.19 8.70 17.72
C GLU A 86 -14.31 9.85 17.20
N GLU A 87 -13.81 10.70 18.08
CA GLU A 87 -12.84 11.75 17.73
C GLU A 87 -11.51 11.17 17.21
N ARG A 88 -11.00 10.10 17.84
CA ARG A 88 -9.80 9.39 17.35
C ARG A 88 -10.04 8.75 15.98
N VAL A 89 -11.18 8.12 15.77
CA VAL A 89 -11.54 7.53 14.48
C VAL A 89 -11.68 8.61 13.42
N LYS A 90 -12.29 9.75 13.75
CA LYS A 90 -12.41 10.89 12.83
C LYS A 90 -11.05 11.47 12.46
N THR A 91 -10.15 11.66 13.42
CA THR A 91 -8.79 12.14 13.17
C THR A 91 -7.96 11.14 12.37
N LEU A 92 -8.08 9.84 12.66
CA LEU A 92 -7.43 8.79 11.86
C LEU A 92 -7.99 8.72 10.44
N ARG A 93 -9.30 8.88 10.25
CA ARG A 93 -9.92 8.98 8.93
C ARG A 93 -9.44 10.20 8.17
N SER A 94 -9.41 11.38 8.79
CA SER A 94 -8.87 12.60 8.18
C SER A 94 -7.42 12.40 7.75
N ARG A 95 -6.57 11.83 8.62
CA ARG A 95 -5.16 11.54 8.28
C ARG A 95 -5.01 10.53 7.15
N LEU A 96 -5.89 9.54 7.08
CA LEU A 96 -5.87 8.52 6.03
C LEU A 96 -6.39 9.09 4.70
N GLU A 97 -7.42 9.93 4.73
CA GLU A 97 -7.89 10.70 3.58
C GLU A 97 -6.82 11.69 3.10
N GLU A 98 -6.16 12.40 4.00
CA GLU A 98 -5.02 13.28 3.69
C GLU A 98 -3.85 12.50 3.09
N ALA A 99 -3.53 11.32 3.61
CA ALA A 99 -2.46 10.47 3.05
C ALA A 99 -2.83 9.82 1.71
N GLN A 100 -4.13 9.58 1.44
CA GLN A 100 -4.62 9.07 0.16
C GLN A 100 -4.83 10.18 -0.89
N ALA A 101 -5.18 11.38 -0.44
CA ALA A 101 -5.35 12.57 -1.27
C ALA A 101 -4.02 13.30 -1.51
N ALA A 102 -3.03 13.12 -0.63
CA ALA A 102 -1.66 13.43 -0.94
C ALA A 102 -1.32 12.65 -2.23
N PRO A 103 -1.02 13.32 -3.34
CA PRO A 103 -0.54 12.62 -4.51
C PRO A 103 0.65 11.83 -4.03
N ALA A 104 0.63 10.50 -4.22
CA ALA A 104 1.84 9.72 -4.07
C ALA A 104 2.93 10.50 -4.80
N ALA A 105 3.92 11.02 -4.06
CA ALA A 105 5.10 11.65 -4.64
C ALA A 105 5.51 10.74 -5.80
N PRO A 106 5.75 11.26 -7.01
CA PRO A 106 5.75 10.44 -8.22
C PRO A 106 6.81 9.35 -8.11
N MET A 107 6.45 8.22 -7.52
CA MET A 107 7.14 6.97 -7.67
C MET A 107 7.08 6.75 -9.17
N VAL A 108 8.26 6.62 -9.78
CA VAL A 108 8.42 6.35 -11.22
C VAL A 108 7.31 5.39 -11.62
N SER A 109 6.36 5.88 -12.43
CA SER A 109 5.18 5.09 -12.73
C SER A 109 5.63 3.77 -13.37
N ASP A 110 4.89 2.68 -13.16
CA ASP A 110 5.20 1.40 -13.80
C ASP A 110 5.37 1.58 -15.32
N ALA A 111 4.61 2.50 -15.93
CA ALA A 111 4.76 2.92 -17.32
C ALA A 111 6.15 3.52 -17.63
N ALA A 112 6.65 4.44 -16.80
CA ALA A 112 7.98 5.04 -16.97
C ALA A 112 9.12 4.03 -16.72
N LEU A 113 8.93 3.05 -15.82
CA LEU A 113 9.88 1.94 -15.65
C LEU A 113 9.90 1.03 -16.89
N MET A 114 8.72 0.68 -17.43
CA MET A 114 8.62 -0.11 -18.65
C MET A 114 9.28 0.59 -19.85
N GLU A 115 9.05 1.89 -20.01
CA GLU A 115 9.69 2.70 -21.06
C GLU A 115 11.22 2.70 -20.94
N ARG A 116 11.76 2.84 -19.71
CA ARG A 116 13.20 2.75 -19.47
C ARG A 116 13.78 1.39 -19.83
N VAL A 117 13.09 0.31 -19.47
CA VAL A 117 13.52 -1.06 -19.80
C VAL A 117 13.52 -1.29 -21.31
N GLU A 118 12.50 -0.82 -22.02
CA GLU A 118 12.45 -0.93 -23.49
C GLU A 118 13.57 -0.11 -24.15
N ALA A 119 13.79 1.14 -23.73
CA ALA A 119 14.90 1.95 -24.24
C ALA A 119 16.28 1.31 -23.96
N GLN A 120 16.45 0.67 -22.80
CA GLN A 120 17.67 -0.09 -22.50
C GLN A 120 17.81 -1.31 -23.41
N ARG A 121 16.74 -2.06 -23.66
CA ARG A 121 16.75 -3.22 -24.57
C ARG A 121 17.11 -2.81 -26.00
N GLU A 122 16.55 -1.70 -26.48
CA GLU A 122 16.86 -1.14 -27.79
C GLU A 122 18.34 -0.74 -27.91
N SER A 123 18.89 -0.06 -26.90
CA SER A 123 20.32 0.32 -26.92
C SER A 123 21.25 -0.89 -26.88
N MET A 124 20.93 -1.93 -26.08
CA MET A 124 21.67 -3.19 -26.05
C MET A 124 21.59 -3.93 -27.39
N ALA A 125 20.42 -4.00 -28.01
CA ALA A 125 20.24 -4.63 -29.32
C ALA A 125 21.03 -3.90 -30.42
N ALA A 126 21.09 -2.57 -30.37
CA ALA A 126 21.89 -1.77 -31.29
C ALA A 126 23.40 -2.02 -31.10
N LEU A 127 23.89 -2.06 -29.85
CA LEU A 127 25.29 -2.38 -29.55
C LEU A 127 25.67 -3.78 -30.03
N ASP A 128 24.81 -4.78 -29.79
CA ASP A 128 25.04 -6.15 -30.26
C ASP A 128 25.13 -6.23 -31.79
N ALA A 129 24.27 -5.50 -32.50
CA ALA A 129 24.30 -5.43 -33.96
C ALA A 129 25.61 -4.80 -34.48
N GLU A 130 26.08 -3.70 -33.88
CA GLU A 130 27.35 -3.08 -34.26
C GLU A 130 28.55 -3.97 -33.89
N MET A 131 28.52 -4.68 -32.76
CA MET A 131 29.55 -5.65 -32.40
C MET A 131 29.61 -6.85 -33.36
N GLN A 132 28.46 -7.32 -33.85
CA GLN A 132 28.42 -8.34 -34.90
C GLN A 132 29.00 -7.83 -36.22
N ARG A 133 28.67 -6.59 -36.62
CA ARG A 133 29.27 -5.94 -37.82
C ARG A 133 30.77 -5.75 -37.68
N LEU A 134 31.26 -5.34 -36.51
CA LEU A 134 32.69 -5.20 -36.25
C LEU A 134 33.42 -6.54 -36.37
N LYS A 135 32.83 -7.62 -35.85
CA LYS A 135 33.38 -8.97 -35.99
C LYS A 135 33.45 -9.41 -37.45
N THR A 136 32.35 -9.27 -38.20
CA THR A 136 32.33 -9.67 -39.61
C THR A 136 33.28 -8.83 -40.46
N ALA A 137 33.37 -7.52 -40.23
CA ALA A 137 34.32 -6.65 -40.92
C ALA A 137 35.79 -7.02 -40.61
N ASN A 138 36.12 -7.34 -39.35
CA ASN A 138 37.45 -7.80 -38.98
C ASN A 138 37.79 -9.18 -39.57
N ASP A 139 36.85 -10.11 -39.60
CA ASP A 139 37.05 -11.43 -40.21
C ASP A 139 37.31 -11.29 -41.72
N MET A 140 36.57 -10.39 -42.39
CA MET A 140 36.82 -10.05 -43.79
C MET A 140 38.20 -9.43 -43.98
N LEU A 141 38.61 -8.48 -43.13
CA LEU A 141 39.94 -7.88 -43.19
C LEU A 141 41.03 -8.95 -43.03
N ARG A 142 40.93 -9.82 -42.01
CA ARG A 142 41.88 -10.93 -41.79
C ARG A 142 42.00 -11.83 -43.01
N LYS A 143 40.87 -12.26 -43.57
CA LYS A 143 40.83 -13.08 -44.78
C LYS A 143 41.50 -12.39 -45.96
N THR A 144 41.24 -11.10 -46.18
CA THR A 144 41.90 -10.35 -47.27
C THR A 144 43.40 -10.19 -47.05
N CYS A 145 43.85 -10.01 -45.80
CA CYS A 145 45.28 -9.98 -45.47
C CYS A 145 45.95 -11.36 -45.63
N GLU A 146 45.23 -12.46 -45.43
CA GLU A 146 45.71 -13.82 -45.71
C GLU A 146 45.86 -14.06 -47.21
N GLU A 147 44.83 -13.72 -48.00
CA GLU A 147 44.87 -13.81 -49.47
C GLU A 147 46.04 -12.98 -50.04
N MET A 148 46.23 -11.75 -49.56
CA MET A 148 47.33 -10.89 -49.99
C MET A 148 48.70 -11.45 -49.60
N ARG A 149 48.84 -12.03 -48.39
CA ARG A 149 50.08 -12.68 -47.97
C ARG A 149 50.40 -13.92 -48.81
N GLY A 150 49.40 -14.72 -49.16
CA GLY A 150 49.58 -15.87 -50.06
C GLY A 150 50.07 -15.45 -51.44
N ALA A 151 49.40 -14.46 -52.06
CA ALA A 151 49.81 -13.93 -53.36
C ALA A 151 51.25 -13.38 -53.33
N LEU A 152 51.62 -12.65 -52.28
CA LEU A 152 52.98 -12.14 -52.10
C LEU A 152 54.02 -13.27 -51.91
N GLN A 153 53.67 -14.36 -51.19
CA GLN A 153 54.55 -15.52 -51.03
C GLN A 153 54.79 -16.24 -52.36
N ASP A 154 53.77 -16.31 -53.20
CA ASP A 154 53.85 -16.85 -54.56
C ASP A 154 54.54 -15.89 -55.55
N ASN A 155 55.01 -14.72 -55.08
CA ASN A 155 55.55 -13.62 -55.89
C ASN A 155 54.57 -13.11 -56.97
N VAL A 156 53.26 -13.27 -56.75
CA VAL A 156 52.20 -12.73 -57.59
C VAL A 156 51.69 -11.44 -56.97
N GLY A 157 52.04 -10.31 -57.58
CA GLY A 157 51.48 -9.01 -57.20
C GLY A 157 50.12 -8.80 -57.87
N GLU A 158 49.03 -8.86 -57.09
CA GLU A 158 47.68 -8.59 -57.59
C GLU A 158 47.16 -7.23 -57.08
N PRO A 159 47.12 -6.17 -57.93
CA PRO A 159 46.67 -4.84 -57.50
C PRO A 159 45.24 -4.81 -56.94
N HIS A 160 44.39 -5.73 -57.40
CA HIS A 160 43.01 -5.80 -56.93
C HIS A 160 42.90 -6.30 -55.48
N LEU A 161 43.84 -7.12 -54.99
CA LEU A 161 43.89 -7.56 -53.59
C LEU A 161 44.25 -6.40 -52.66
N VAL A 162 45.13 -5.50 -53.10
CA VAL A 162 45.46 -4.27 -52.36
C VAL A 162 44.23 -3.38 -52.22
N ASN A 163 43.51 -3.14 -53.31
CA ASN A 163 42.27 -2.36 -53.28
C ASN A 163 41.20 -3.03 -52.38
N LYS A 164 41.09 -4.36 -52.44
CA LYS A 164 40.17 -5.14 -51.60
C LYS A 164 40.53 -5.02 -50.11
N ALA A 165 41.82 -5.11 -49.77
CA ALA A 165 42.31 -4.95 -48.41
C ALA A 165 42.06 -3.52 -47.88
N MET A 166 42.31 -2.49 -48.70
CA MET A 166 42.00 -1.10 -48.34
C MET A 166 40.51 -0.88 -48.06
N LEU A 167 39.63 -1.46 -48.88
CA LEU A 167 38.18 -1.38 -48.66
C LEU A 167 37.76 -2.13 -47.38
N ALA A 168 38.33 -3.31 -47.11
CA ALA A 168 38.07 -4.06 -45.90
C ALA A 168 38.56 -3.33 -44.64
N GLU A 169 39.70 -2.62 -44.73
CA GLU A 169 40.24 -1.82 -43.64
C GLU A 169 39.35 -0.60 -43.34
N LEU A 170 38.89 0.10 -44.38
CA LEU A 170 37.95 1.21 -44.21
C LEU A 170 36.63 0.74 -43.58
N GLU A 171 36.12 -0.42 -43.98
CA GLU A 171 34.91 -0.99 -43.39
C GLU A 171 35.12 -1.40 -41.93
N ALA A 172 36.26 -2.03 -41.60
CA ALA A 172 36.62 -2.37 -40.23
C ALA A 172 36.75 -1.13 -39.33
N LEU A 173 37.34 -0.04 -39.83
CA LEU A 173 37.44 1.23 -39.11
C LEU A 173 36.09 1.90 -38.91
N ARG A 174 35.20 1.86 -39.92
CA ARG A 174 33.83 2.37 -39.80
C ARG A 174 33.02 1.58 -38.79
N ALA A 175 33.10 0.25 -38.85
CA ALA A 175 32.42 -0.62 -37.89
C ALA A 175 32.95 -0.43 -36.46
N ALA A 176 34.25 -0.19 -36.30
CA ALA A 176 34.85 0.10 -34.99
C ALA A 176 34.29 1.40 -34.40
N ARG A 177 34.27 2.48 -35.20
CA ARG A 177 33.67 3.74 -34.75
C ARG A 177 32.17 3.63 -34.46
N ALA A 178 31.42 2.86 -35.27
CA ALA A 178 29.99 2.65 -35.05
C ALA A 178 29.72 1.89 -33.73
N ALA A 179 30.55 0.88 -33.42
CA ALA A 179 30.48 0.16 -32.15
C ALA A 179 30.83 1.07 -30.96
N GLU A 180 31.89 1.88 -31.07
CA GLU A 180 32.26 2.88 -30.05
C GLU A 180 31.12 3.89 -29.81
N GLU A 181 30.50 4.40 -30.88
CA GLU A 181 29.38 5.35 -30.77
C GLU A 181 28.15 4.71 -30.10
N ALA A 182 27.84 3.46 -30.46
CA ALA A 182 26.75 2.70 -29.83
C ALA A 182 27.02 2.45 -28.33
N GLU A 183 28.26 2.13 -27.98
CA GLU A 183 28.69 1.96 -26.58
C GLU A 183 28.55 3.26 -25.80
N ILE A 184 29.08 4.38 -26.32
CA ILE A 184 28.98 5.70 -25.69
C ILE A 184 27.51 6.07 -25.47
N ARG A 185 26.65 5.85 -26.47
CA ARG A 185 25.21 6.14 -26.37
C ARG A 185 24.54 5.29 -25.30
N ALA A 186 24.87 4.01 -25.19
CA ALA A 186 24.33 3.11 -24.16
C ALA A 186 24.78 3.55 -22.75
N VAL A 187 26.05 3.91 -22.57
CA VAL A 187 26.59 4.39 -21.29
C VAL A 187 25.95 5.72 -20.88
N LEU A 188 25.86 6.69 -21.79
CA LEU A 188 25.20 7.97 -21.52
C LEU A 188 23.72 7.79 -21.18
N GLY A 189 23.02 6.89 -21.88
CA GLY A 189 21.63 6.55 -21.59
C GLY A 189 21.44 5.94 -20.19
N ALA A 190 22.40 5.13 -19.73
CA ALA A 190 22.37 4.55 -18.38
C ALA A 190 22.73 5.57 -17.28
N MET A 191 23.64 6.51 -17.54
CA MET A 191 24.09 7.51 -16.56
C MET A 191 23.11 8.69 -16.40
N ALA A 192 22.42 9.10 -17.47
CA ALA A 192 21.49 10.23 -17.46
C ALA A 192 20.45 10.19 -16.32
N PRO A 193 19.73 9.07 -16.06
CA PRO A 193 18.77 9.02 -14.96
C PRO A 193 19.42 9.11 -13.58
N LEU A 194 20.60 8.49 -13.38
CA LEU A 194 21.32 8.52 -12.10
C LEU A 194 21.81 9.93 -11.74
N LEU A 195 22.26 10.69 -12.75
CA LEU A 195 22.65 12.09 -12.58
C LEU A 195 21.45 12.99 -12.27
N SER A 196 20.29 12.72 -12.89
CA SER A 196 19.06 13.46 -12.62
C SER A 196 18.53 13.22 -11.20
N GLU A 197 18.67 11.99 -10.69
CA GLU A 197 18.28 11.64 -9.33
C GLU A 197 19.20 12.31 -8.30
N ALA A 198 20.52 12.22 -8.50
CA ALA A 198 21.51 12.89 -7.65
C ALA A 198 21.34 14.43 -7.62
N ALA A 199 21.00 15.04 -8.76
CA ALA A 199 20.73 16.49 -8.83
C ALA A 199 19.41 16.91 -8.16
N GLY A 200 18.45 15.99 -8.02
CA GLY A 200 17.17 16.23 -7.34
C GLY A 200 17.28 16.22 -5.82
N ASP A 201 18.15 15.38 -5.25
CA ASP A 201 18.36 15.24 -3.80
C ASP A 201 19.09 16.45 -3.17
N ASP A 202 19.93 17.15 -3.93
CA ASP A 202 20.65 18.35 -3.46
C ASP A 202 19.72 19.56 -3.23
N VAL A 203 18.55 19.61 -3.88
CA VAL A 203 17.61 20.75 -3.77
C VAL A 203 16.76 20.65 -2.49
N SER A 204 16.57 19.46 -1.91
CA SER A 204 15.71 19.31 -0.72
C SER A 204 16.41 19.58 0.63
N HIS A 205 17.74 19.74 0.65
CA HIS A 205 18.52 19.94 1.88
C HIS A 205 18.88 21.41 2.16
N GLY A 206 18.45 22.35 1.31
CA GLY A 206 18.88 23.76 1.36
C GLY A 206 18.01 24.72 2.18
N ASP A 207 16.80 24.34 2.61
CA ASP A 207 15.79 25.32 3.08
C ASP A 207 15.48 25.31 4.60
N GLU A 208 16.15 24.51 5.44
CA GLU A 208 15.83 24.44 6.89
C GLU A 208 16.70 25.28 7.85
N GLU A 209 17.76 25.97 7.40
CA GLU A 209 18.56 26.84 8.26
C GLU A 209 18.46 28.32 7.87
N THR A 210 17.42 29.03 8.33
CA THR A 210 17.51 30.43 8.84
C THR A 210 16.15 31.00 9.25
N VAL A 211 15.63 30.57 10.41
CA VAL A 211 14.79 31.45 11.24
C VAL A 211 15.10 31.18 12.71
N GLN A 212 16.01 31.99 13.28
CA GLN A 212 16.06 32.34 14.70
C GLN A 212 16.24 33.84 14.81
#